data_AF-A0A8T5TPH6-F1
#
_entry.id   AF-A0A8T5TPH6-F1
#
_cell.length_a   1.000
_cell.length_b   1.000
_cell.length_c   1.000
_cell.angle_alpha   90.00
_cell.angle_beta   90.00
_cell.angle_gamma   90.00
#
_symmetry.space_group_name_H-M   'P 1'
#
loop_
_entity.id
_entity.type
_entity.pdbx_description
1 polymer ?
#
loop_
_entity_poly.entity_id
_entity_poly.type
_entity_poly.pdbx_seq_one_letter_code
_entity_poly.pdbx_strand_id
1 'polypeptide(L)'
;MSKIERKIEINASSKKVWEVLSDIEMILKWDISTKEIKELEPNKYSVKSTMGDYTSTITEIIENKKRTSKVDHPGGLLWRP
;
A
#
# COMPACT_ATOMS: atom_id res chain seq x y z
N MET A 1 -12.74 -6.45 -15.31
CA MET A 1 -12.14 -7.11 -14.12
C MET A 1 -13.12 -7.01 -12.96
N SER A 2 -13.24 -8.06 -12.16
CA SER A 2 -14.08 -8.07 -10.96
C SER A 2 -13.47 -7.19 -9.86
N LYS A 3 -14.31 -6.44 -9.14
CA LYS A 3 -13.89 -5.65 -7.97
C LYS A 3 -13.88 -6.55 -6.74
N ILE A 4 -12.78 -6.51 -5.97
CA ILE A 4 -12.70 -7.16 -4.65
C ILE A 4 -12.86 -6.07 -3.58
N GLU A 5 -13.70 -6.33 -2.58
CA GLU A 5 -13.95 -5.41 -1.47
C GLU A 5 -13.87 -6.17 -0.14
N ARG A 6 -13.21 -5.57 0.86
CA ARG A 6 -13.08 -6.11 2.21
C ARG A 6 -13.35 -5.02 3.24
N LYS A 7 -14.07 -5.38 4.30
CA LYS A 7 -14.37 -4.51 5.45
C LYS A 7 -13.89 -5.19 6.73
N ILE A 8 -13.16 -4.46 7.56
CA ILE A 8 -12.61 -4.93 8.82
C ILE A 8 -12.86 -3.85 9.88
N GLU A 9 -13.19 -4.26 11.10
CA GLU A 9 -13.31 -3.37 12.24
C GLU A 9 -11.99 -3.36 13.02
N ILE A 10 -11.49 -2.17 13.34
CA ILE A 10 -10.24 -1.97 14.08
C ILE A 10 -10.57 -1.15 15.32
N ASN A 11 -10.30 -1.68 16.51
CA ASN A 11 -10.51 -0.98 17.77
C ASN A 11 -9.36 0.02 18.03
N ALA A 12 -9.31 1.08 17.22
CA ALA A 12 -8.36 2.19 17.34
C ALA A 12 -8.98 3.47 16.78
N SER A 13 -8.43 4.63 17.14
CA SER A 13 -8.87 5.89 16.56
C SER A 13 -8.51 5.97 15.06
N SER A 14 -9.36 6.63 14.27
CA SER A 14 -9.11 6.82 12.83
C SER A 14 -7.77 7.50 12.56
N LYS A 15 -7.38 8.46 13.41
CA LYS A 15 -6.07 9.11 13.37
C LYS A 15 -4.92 8.11 13.54
N LYS A 16 -5.01 7.20 14.51
CA LYS A 16 -3.95 6.21 14.73
C LYS A 16 -3.81 5.24 13.56
N VAL A 17 -4.94 4.81 13.00
CA VAL A 17 -4.97 3.98 11.79
C VAL A 17 -4.33 4.73 10.62
N TRP A 18 -4.67 6.00 10.44
CA TRP A 18 -4.13 6.85 9.39
C TRP A 18 -2.61 7.01 9.48
N GLU A 19 -2.08 7.29 10.66
CA GLU A 19 -0.64 7.39 10.92
C GLU A 19 0.08 6.10 10.51
N VAL A 20 -0.43 4.94 10.95
CA VAL A 20 0.18 3.62 10.65
C VAL A 20 0.13 3.28 9.15
N LEU A 21 -0.95 3.62 8.46
CA LEU A 21 -1.09 3.33 7.03
C LEU A 21 -0.33 4.30 6.13
N SER A 22 -0.04 5.52 6.60
CA SER A 22 0.58 6.58 5.80
C SER A 22 2.09 6.67 6.00
N ASP A 23 2.62 6.16 7.10
CA ASP A 23 4.04 6.14 7.41
C ASP A 23 4.76 4.97 6.73
N ILE A 24 5.75 5.29 5.89
CA ILE A 24 6.55 4.31 5.14
C ILE A 24 7.27 3.33 6.08
N GLU A 25 7.78 3.80 7.22
CA GLU A 25 8.47 2.94 8.19
C GLU A 25 7.51 1.96 8.86
N MET A 26 6.25 2.36 9.02
CA MET A 26 5.21 1.50 9.59
C MET A 26 4.71 0.48 8.58
N ILE A 27 4.71 0.78 7.28
CA ILE A 27 4.32 -0.17 6.23
C ILE A 27 5.14 -1.46 6.31
N LEU A 28 6.46 -1.35 6.48
CA LEU A 28 7.33 -2.53 6.64
C LEU A 28 7.02 -3.38 7.88
N LYS A 29 6.31 -2.84 8.88
CA LYS A 29 5.93 -3.57 10.09
C LYS A 29 4.62 -4.33 9.94
N TRP A 30 3.66 -3.79 9.20
CA TRP A 30 2.33 -4.41 9.06
C TRP A 30 2.15 -5.18 7.75
N ASP A 31 2.85 -4.80 6.69
CA ASP A 31 2.85 -5.54 5.42
C ASP A 31 4.00 -6.55 5.38
N ILE A 32 3.68 -7.78 5.77
CA ILE A 32 4.60 -8.93 5.83
C ILE A 32 5.22 -9.23 4.46
N SER A 33 4.56 -8.83 3.36
CA SER A 33 5.06 -9.13 2.02
C SER A 33 6.16 -8.16 1.58
N THR A 34 6.19 -6.95 2.14
CA THR A 34 7.05 -5.85 1.69
C THR A 34 8.42 -5.92 2.36
N LYS A 35 9.48 -5.85 1.55
CA LYS A 35 10.88 -5.91 2.01
C LYS A 35 11.58 -4.55 1.99
N GLU A 36 11.29 -3.75 0.98
CA GLU A 36 11.93 -2.46 0.75
C GLU A 36 10.93 -1.51 0.09
N ILE A 37 10.91 -0.26 0.55
CA ILE A 37 10.13 0.82 -0.05
C ILE A 37 11.09 1.95 -0.35
N LYS A 38 11.05 2.46 -1.58
CA LYS A 38 11.84 3.59 -2.02
C LYS A 38 10.94 4.62 -2.69
N GLU A 39 10.94 5.85 -2.18
CA GLU A 39 10.29 6.96 -2.86
C GLU A 39 11.07 7.31 -4.13
N LEU A 40 10.35 7.33 -5.26
CA LEU A 40 10.90 7.70 -6.57
C LEU A 40 10.64 9.18 -6.86
N GLU A 41 9.41 9.61 -6.59
CA GLU A 41 8.89 10.97 -6.78
C GLU A 41 7.83 11.20 -5.69
N PRO A 42 7.43 12.45 -5.39
CA PRO A 42 6.36 12.70 -4.42
C PRO A 42 5.13 11.85 -4.73
N ASN A 43 4.65 11.09 -3.74
CA ASN A 43 3.50 10.16 -3.85
C ASN A 43 3.71 8.92 -4.73
N LYS A 44 4.93 8.63 -5.19
CA LYS A 44 5.25 7.48 -6.03
C LYS A 44 6.39 6.66 -5.45
N TYR A 45 6.11 5.38 -5.20
CA TYR A 45 6.99 4.49 -4.47
C TYR A 45 7.28 3.23 -5.28
N SER A 46 8.55 2.87 -5.34
CA SER A 46 8.98 1.53 -5.73
C SER A 46 8.93 0.63 -4.50
N VAL A 47 8.28 -0.52 -4.63
CA VAL A 47 8.14 -1.49 -3.54
C VAL A 47 8.71 -2.82 -4.00
N LYS A 48 9.68 -3.34 -3.24
CA LYS A 48 10.14 -4.72 -3.40
C LYS A 48 9.37 -5.62 -2.45
N SER A 49 8.79 -6.68 -2.98
CA SER A 49 7.93 -7.60 -2.23
C SER A 49 8.28 -9.05 -2.52
N THR A 50 8.00 -9.91 -1.55
CA THR A 50 8.02 -11.38 -1.72
C THR A 50 7.07 -11.88 -2.81
N MET A 51 6.05 -11.08 -3.15
CA MET A 51 5.01 -11.42 -4.14
C MET A 51 5.28 -10.82 -5.53
N GLY A 52 6.47 -10.24 -5.74
CA GLY A 52 6.85 -9.53 -6.95
C GLY A 52 6.86 -8.02 -6.76
N ASP A 53 7.84 -7.37 -7.37
CA ASP A 53 8.06 -5.93 -7.25
C ASP A 53 6.94 -5.13 -7.96
N TYR A 54 6.66 -3.94 -7.44
CA TYR A 54 5.66 -3.05 -8.02
C TYR A 54 5.95 -1.58 -7.76
N THR A 55 5.32 -0.72 -8.54
CA THR A 55 5.24 0.72 -8.28
C THR A 55 3.86 1.05 -7.75
N SER A 56 3.79 1.80 -6.65
CA SER A 56 2.55 2.32 -6.08
C SER A 56 2.53 3.84 -6.19
N THR A 57 1.49 4.40 -6.79
CA THR A 57 1.27 5.84 -6.91
C THR A 57 0.02 6.23 -6.16
N ILE A 58 0.12 7.15 -5.20
CA ILE A 58 -1.05 7.66 -4.48
C ILE A 58 -1.76 8.68 -5.38
N THR A 59 -3.06 8.47 -5.63
CA THR A 59 -3.86 9.31 -6.53
C THR A 59 -4.85 10.22 -5.80
N GLU A 60 -5.18 9.89 -4.55
CA GLU A 60 -6.14 10.64 -3.74
C GLU A 60 -5.83 10.48 -2.25
N ILE A 61 -5.88 11.59 -1.52
CA ILE A 61 -5.69 11.62 -0.07
C ILE A 61 -6.77 12.53 0.53
N ILE A 62 -7.58 11.95 1.43
CA ILE A 62 -8.47 12.67 2.34
C ILE A 62 -8.04 12.27 3.74
N GLU A 63 -7.40 13.21 4.44
CA GLU A 63 -6.77 12.96 5.73
C GLU A 63 -7.71 12.26 6.73
N ASN A 64 -7.19 11.24 7.42
CA ASN A 64 -7.92 10.43 8.41
C ASN A 64 -9.19 9.72 7.89
N LYS A 65 -9.41 9.67 6.56
CA LYS A 65 -10.63 9.11 5.95
C LYS A 65 -10.37 8.18 4.76
N LYS A 66 -9.54 8.60 3.79
CA LYS A 66 -9.40 7.88 2.51
C LYS A 66 -8.02 8.08 1.91
N ARG A 67 -7.44 6.99 1.41
CA ARG A 67 -6.26 7.00 0.55
C ARG A 67 -6.51 6.05 -0.61
N THR A 68 -6.27 6.52 -1.83
CA THR A 68 -6.37 5.70 -3.04
C THR A 68 -4.99 5.60 -3.67
N SER A 69 -4.56 4.38 -3.99
CA SER A 69 -3.30 4.12 -4.68
C SER A 69 -3.54 3.29 -5.94
N LYS A 70 -2.84 3.64 -7.02
CA LYS A 70 -2.71 2.84 -8.23
C LYS A 70 -1.44 2.01 -8.12
N VAL A 71 -1.55 0.70 -8.33
CA VAL A 71 -0.42 -0.23 -8.30
C VAL A 71 -0.15 -0.74 -9.71
N ASP A 72 1.10 -0.64 -10.14
CA ASP A 72 1.58 -1.08 -11.44
C ASP A 72 2.71 -2.11 -11.23
N HIS A 73 2.52 -3.33 -11.73
CA HIS A 73 3.54 -4.38 -11.69
C HIS A 73 4.36 -4.37 -12.98
N PRO A 74 5.67 -4.04 -12.95
CA PRO A 74 6.54 -4.20 -14.11
C PRO A 74 6.80 -5.69 -14.35
N GLY A 75 5.93 -6.35 -15.12
CA GLY A 75 6.12 -7.76 -15.51
C GLY A 75 4.86 -8.60 -15.73
N GLY A 76 3.66 -8.05 -15.48
CA GLY A 76 2.45 -8.86 -15.48
C GLY A 76 2.38 -9.77 -14.24
N LEU A 77 1.17 -10.08 -13.79
CA LEU A 77 0.90 -10.89 -12.60
C LEU A 77 1.58 -12.27 -12.71
N LEU A 78 2.76 -12.44 -12.11
CA LEU A 78 3.30 -13.75 -11.74
C LEU A 78 2.77 -14.11 -10.35
N TRP A 79 1.44 -14.21 -10.23
CA TRP A 79 0.83 -14.95 -9.13
C TRP A 79 1.08 -16.43 -9.44
N ARG A 80 2.12 -17.02 -8.84
CA ARG A 80 2.29 -18.48 -8.87
C ARG A 80 1.75 -19.04 -7.55
N PRO A 81 0.81 -20.01 -7.62
CA PRO A 81 0.17 -20.61 -6.45
C PRO A 81 1.16 -21.36 -5.56
#